data_AF-A0A966XNT2-F1
#
_entry.id   AF-A0A966XNT2-F1
#
_cell.length_a   1.000
_cell.length_b   1.000
_cell.length_c   1.000
_cell.angle_alpha   90.00
_cell.angle_beta   90.00
_cell.angle_gamma   90.00
#
_symmetry.space_group_name_H-M   'P 1'
#
loop_
_entity.id
_entity.type
_entity.pdbx_description
1 polymer ?
#
loop_
_entity_poly.entity_id
_entity_poly.type
_entity_poly.pdbx_seq_one_letter_code
_entity_poly.pdbx_strand_id
1 'polypeptide(L)'
;MPHLPIEMLSHGTVPVSDIEHTTKFLKEMFGMEVARTSENSASFRLNGFFCFSCIEALKHKPRRIKPSNIWFHYGFDLPSVEAVDEAYKTVKSLAATYNIR
;
A
#
# COMPACT_ATOMS: atom_id res chain seq x y z
N MET A 1 12.60 0.43 -22.39
CA MET A 1 12.87 -0.30 -21.14
C MET A 1 12.37 0.53 -19.97
N PRO A 2 11.91 -0.06 -18.86
CA PRO A 2 11.47 0.69 -17.68
C PRO A 2 12.61 1.52 -17.10
N HIS A 3 12.31 2.69 -16.52
CA HIS A 3 13.31 3.56 -15.89
C HIS A 3 13.80 3.02 -14.53
N LEU A 4 13.02 2.14 -13.90
CA LEU A 4 13.33 1.55 -12.59
C LEU A 4 13.38 0.02 -12.72
N PRO A 5 14.33 -0.66 -12.07
CA PRO A 5 14.44 -2.11 -12.08
C PRO A 5 13.49 -2.73 -11.03
N ILE A 6 12.19 -2.54 -11.23
CA ILE A 6 11.16 -3.05 -10.30
C ILE A 6 10.75 -4.47 -10.72
N GLU A 7 10.92 -5.42 -9.81
CA GLU A 7 10.55 -6.82 -10.04
C GLU A 7 9.26 -7.21 -9.30
N MET A 8 8.95 -6.53 -8.20
CA MET A 8 7.85 -6.92 -7.32
C MET A 8 7.08 -5.72 -6.77
N LEU A 9 5.77 -5.74 -7.01
CA LEU A 9 4.81 -4.98 -6.21
C LEU A 9 4.65 -5.70 -4.87
N SER A 10 5.17 -5.12 -3.80
CA SER A 10 5.30 -5.82 -2.52
C SER A 10 4.12 -5.58 -1.61
N HIS A 11 3.61 -4.35 -1.57
CA HIS A 11 2.52 -4.03 -0.66
C HIS A 11 1.61 -2.89 -1.08
N GLY A 12 0.47 -2.80 -0.42
CA GLY A 12 -0.46 -1.67 -0.50
C GLY A 12 -0.99 -1.29 0.87
N THR A 13 -1.33 -0.02 1.08
CA THR A 13 -2.09 0.43 2.24
C THR A 13 -3.37 1.11 1.76
N VAL A 14 -4.51 0.64 2.26
CA VAL A 14 -5.83 1.13 1.84
C VAL A 14 -6.67 1.57 3.04
N PRO A 15 -7.42 2.68 2.93
CA PRO A 15 -8.37 3.08 3.95
C PRO A 15 -9.61 2.19 3.92
N VAL A 16 -10.13 1.82 5.09
CA VAL A 16 -11.43 1.15 5.24
C VAL A 16 -12.29 1.92 6.24
N SER A 17 -13.61 1.77 6.14
CA SER A 17 -14.55 2.42 7.06
C SER A 17 -14.78 1.62 8.35
N ASP A 18 -14.59 0.31 8.30
CA ASP A 18 -14.79 -0.63 9.39
C ASP A 18 -13.84 -1.82 9.19
N ILE A 19 -12.84 -1.94 10.07
CA ILE A 19 -11.83 -3.00 9.95
C ILE A 19 -12.38 -4.38 10.29
N GLU A 20 -13.36 -4.48 11.19
CA GLU A 20 -13.95 -5.76 11.59
C GLU A 20 -14.79 -6.34 10.46
N HIS A 21 -15.67 -5.52 9.88
CA HIS A 21 -16.48 -5.92 8.75
C HIS A 21 -15.61 -6.27 7.54
N THR A 22 -14.58 -5.46 7.26
CA THR A 22 -13.65 -5.73 6.16
C THR A 22 -12.88 -7.02 6.38
N THR A 23 -12.38 -7.25 7.61
CA THR A 23 -11.64 -8.46 7.95
C THR A 23 -12.49 -9.71 7.75
N LYS A 24 -13.73 -9.68 8.24
CA LYS A 24 -14.68 -10.78 8.07
C LYS A 24 -14.95 -11.06 6.60
N PHE A 25 -15.27 -10.03 5.82
CA PHE A 25 -15.55 -10.15 4.40
C PHE A 25 -14.37 -10.76 3.63
N LEU A 26 -13.16 -10.21 3.80
CA LEU A 26 -11.98 -10.70 3.08
C LEU A 26 -11.61 -12.14 3.46
N LYS A 27 -11.76 -12.49 4.74
CA LYS A 27 -11.49 -13.84 5.22
C LYS A 27 -12.53 -14.84 4.72
N GLU A 28 -13.82 -14.54 4.85
CA GLU A 28 -14.90 -15.50 4.56
C GLU A 28 -15.22 -15.61 3.08
N MET A 29 -15.19 -14.48 2.33
CA MET A 29 -15.55 -14.49 0.91
C MET A 29 -14.40 -14.91 0.01
N PHE A 30 -13.16 -14.53 0.37
CA PHE A 30 -12.00 -14.75 -0.49
C PHE A 30 -10.96 -15.70 0.11
N GLY A 31 -11.15 -16.17 1.35
CA GLY A 31 -10.21 -17.07 2.00
C GLY A 31 -8.86 -16.43 2.31
N MET A 32 -8.80 -15.10 2.45
CA MET A 32 -7.55 -14.40 2.68
C MET A 32 -6.94 -14.74 4.04
N GLU A 33 -5.62 -14.85 4.08
CA GLU A 33 -4.86 -14.87 5.33
C GLU A 33 -4.90 -13.48 5.95
N VAL A 34 -5.11 -13.43 7.28
CA VAL A 34 -5.24 -12.18 8.03
C VAL A 34 -4.20 -12.13 9.13
N ALA A 35 -3.39 -11.08 9.14
CA ALA A 35 -2.52 -10.73 10.25
C ALA A 35 -3.04 -9.44 10.90
N ARG A 36 -3.57 -9.53 12.13
CA ARG A 36 -4.01 -8.34 12.86
C ARG A 36 -2.78 -7.56 13.34
N THR A 37 -2.69 -6.28 12.98
CA THR A 37 -1.52 -5.44 13.27
C THR A 37 -1.79 -4.41 14.37
N SER A 38 -3.04 -4.00 14.59
CA SER A 38 -3.46 -3.13 15.71
C SER A 38 -4.96 -3.25 15.97
N GLU A 39 -5.54 -2.45 16.87
CA GLU A 39 -7.00 -2.35 17.04
C GLU A 39 -7.72 -1.77 15.81
N ASN A 40 -7.06 -1.03 14.94
CA ASN A 40 -7.69 -0.36 13.79
C ASN A 40 -7.06 -0.73 12.44
N SER A 41 -6.17 -1.73 12.40
CA SER A 41 -5.54 -2.18 11.17
C SER A 41 -5.31 -3.69 11.11
N ALA A 42 -5.34 -4.22 9.89
CA ALA A 42 -5.00 -5.60 9.59
C ALA A 42 -4.32 -5.69 8.23
N SER A 43 -3.40 -6.64 8.08
CA SER A 43 -2.74 -6.96 6.83
C SER A 43 -3.29 -8.25 6.26
N PHE A 44 -3.46 -8.27 4.94
CA PHE A 44 -4.12 -9.34 4.21
C PHE A 44 -3.22 -9.84 3.08
N ARG A 45 -3.26 -11.15 2.88
CA ARG A 45 -2.56 -11.82 1.79
C ARG A 45 -3.45 -12.89 1.18
N LEU A 46 -3.39 -13.04 -0.13
CA LEU A 46 -4.05 -14.11 -0.86
C LEU A 46 -3.07 -14.75 -1.83
N ASN A 47 -2.33 -15.75 -1.34
CA ASN A 47 -1.25 -16.41 -2.07
C ASN A 47 -0.13 -15.44 -2.53
N GLY A 48 1.11 -15.94 -2.62
CA GLY A 48 2.24 -15.15 -3.10
C GLY A 48 2.71 -14.06 -2.12
N PHE A 49 3.44 -13.07 -2.64
CA PHE A 49 4.20 -12.12 -1.82
C PHE A 49 3.44 -10.84 -1.47
N PHE A 50 2.57 -10.38 -2.36
CA PHE A 50 1.85 -9.12 -2.17
C PHE A 50 1.00 -9.15 -0.90
N CYS A 51 1.12 -8.10 -0.10
CA CYS A 51 0.35 -7.92 1.12
C CYS A 51 -0.30 -6.53 1.09
N PHE A 52 -1.59 -6.42 1.40
CA PHE A 52 -2.18 -5.11 1.61
C PHE A 52 -2.68 -4.92 3.02
N SER A 53 -2.41 -3.75 3.58
CA SER A 53 -2.80 -3.33 4.90
C SER A 53 -4.03 -2.45 4.81
N CYS A 54 -5.11 -2.85 5.46
CA CYS A 54 -6.27 -2.02 5.66
C CYS A 54 -6.11 -1.25 6.96
N ILE A 55 -6.36 0.05 6.92
CA ILE A 55 -6.39 0.92 8.09
C ILE A 55 -7.77 1.55 8.17
N GLU A 56 -8.44 1.43 9.32
CA GLU A 56 -9.72 2.09 9.54
C GLU A 56 -9.52 3.61 9.56
N ALA A 57 -9.87 4.24 8.45
CA ALA A 57 -9.70 5.66 8.24
C ALA A 57 -10.83 6.42 8.93
N LEU A 58 -10.61 6.68 10.22
CA LEU A 58 -11.30 7.66 11.06
C LEU A 58 -12.80 7.41 11.26
N LYS A 59 -13.16 6.71 12.36
CA LYS A 59 -14.46 6.84 13.05
C LYS A 59 -14.94 8.29 13.26
N HIS A 60 -14.04 9.28 13.16
CA HIS A 60 -14.30 10.68 13.51
C HIS A 60 -14.20 11.71 12.36
N LYS A 61 -13.76 11.36 11.13
CA LYS A 61 -13.69 12.33 10.01
C LYS A 61 -13.87 11.69 8.63
N PRO A 62 -15.10 11.33 8.23
CA PRO A 62 -15.41 10.69 6.95
C PRO A 62 -15.11 11.57 5.69
N ARG A 63 -14.86 12.87 5.85
CA ARG A 63 -14.66 13.82 4.73
C ARG A 63 -13.23 13.97 4.20
N ARG A 64 -12.28 13.15 4.61
CA ARG A 64 -10.85 13.34 4.26
C ARG A 64 -10.11 12.08 3.80
N ILE A 65 -10.80 11.12 3.18
CA ILE A 65 -10.09 10.12 2.36
C ILE A 65 -9.62 10.85 1.10
N LYS A 66 -8.44 11.48 1.18
CA LYS A 66 -7.79 12.05 0.00
C LYS A 66 -7.35 10.89 -0.90
N PRO A 67 -7.61 10.95 -2.22
CA PRO A 67 -7.07 9.96 -3.15
C PRO A 67 -5.56 10.01 -3.05
N SER A 68 -4.93 8.91 -2.62
CA SER A 68 -3.48 8.72 -2.44
C SER A 68 -2.77 9.83 -1.66
N ASN A 69 -2.56 9.64 -0.37
CA ASN A 69 -1.52 10.34 0.37
C ASN A 69 -0.45 9.33 0.79
N ILE A 70 0.63 9.77 1.44
CA ILE A 70 1.68 8.86 1.92
C ILE A 70 1.17 7.75 2.85
N TRP A 71 -0.04 7.87 3.41
CA TRP A 71 -0.66 6.85 4.25
C TRP A 71 -1.42 5.78 3.44
N PHE A 72 -1.79 6.08 2.19
CA PHE A 72 -2.51 5.18 1.30
C PHE A 72 -1.76 5.06 -0.03
N HIS A 73 -0.83 4.11 -0.08
CA HIS A 73 0.13 3.96 -1.17
C HIS A 73 0.32 2.48 -1.53
N TYR A 74 0.98 2.26 -2.66
CA TYR A 74 1.57 0.98 -3.02
C TYR A 74 3.09 1.09 -2.96
N GLY A 75 3.73 0.01 -2.53
CA GLY A 75 5.16 -0.09 -2.41
C GLY A 75 5.75 -1.12 -3.36
N PHE A 76 6.93 -0.82 -3.86
CA PHE A 76 7.74 -1.70 -4.68
C PHE A 76 9.00 -2.07 -3.91
N ASP A 77 9.38 -3.35 -3.96
CA ASP A 77 10.61 -3.78 -3.31
C ASP A 77 11.81 -3.55 -4.22
N LEU A 78 12.88 -3.07 -3.59
CA LEU A 78 14.20 -2.90 -4.19
C LEU A 78 15.21 -3.66 -3.34
N PRO A 79 16.28 -4.18 -3.95
CA PRO A 79 17.17 -5.15 -3.29
C PRO A 79 18.03 -4.55 -2.17
N SER A 80 18.12 -3.22 -2.10
CA SER A 80 18.88 -2.52 -1.06
C SER A 80 18.41 -1.07 -0.86
N VAL A 81 18.88 -0.46 0.23
CA VAL A 81 18.64 0.97 0.52
C VAL A 81 19.25 1.86 -0.57
N GLU A 82 20.44 1.53 -1.06
CA GLU A 82 21.11 2.26 -2.13
C GLU A 82 20.28 2.21 -3.43
N ALA A 83 19.67 1.05 -3.73
CA ALA A 83 18.78 0.92 -4.88
C ALA A 83 17.51 1.80 -4.72
N VAL A 84 16.98 1.92 -3.50
CA VAL A 84 15.88 2.86 -3.18
C VAL A 84 16.30 4.31 -3.44
N ASP A 85 17.49 4.69 -3.00
CA ASP A 85 18.01 6.06 -3.20
C ASP A 85 18.21 6.37 -4.69
N GLU A 86 18.76 5.44 -5.47
CA GLU A 86 18.91 5.60 -6.92
C GLU A 86 17.57 5.65 -7.65
N ALA A 87 16.60 4.83 -7.23
CA ALA A 87 15.24 4.90 -7.76
C ALA A 87 14.60 6.27 -7.46
N TYR A 88 14.75 6.78 -6.23
CA TYR A 88 14.27 8.11 -5.86
C TYR A 88 14.91 9.22 -6.70
N LYS A 89 16.24 9.20 -6.89
CA LYS A 89 16.95 10.15 -7.75
C LYS A 89 16.44 10.10 -9.19
N THR A 90 16.20 8.90 -9.72
CA THR A 90 15.67 8.67 -11.07
C THR A 90 14.25 9.22 -11.22
N VAL A 91 13.36 8.94 -10.26
CA VAL A 91 11.99 9.48 -10.27
C VAL A 91 12.02 11.00 -10.19
N LYS A 92 12.87 11.58 -9.34
CA LYS A 92 12.99 13.02 -9.17
C LYS A 92 13.51 13.72 -10.41
N SER A 93 14.48 13.13 -11.12
CA SER A 93 15.01 13.71 -12.38
C SER A 93 13.97 13.71 -13.50
N LEU A 94 13.02 12.77 -13.46
CA LEU A 94 11.94 12.63 -14.44
C LEU A 94 10.63 13.29 -13.99
N ALA A 95 10.59 13.91 -12.81
CA ALA A 95 9.36 14.45 -12.23
C ALA A 95 8.69 15.50 -13.14
N ALA A 96 9.48 16.40 -13.74
CA ALA A 96 8.97 17.38 -14.70
C ALA A 96 8.40 16.73 -15.97
N THR A 97 9.09 15.70 -16.50
CA THR A 97 8.66 14.95 -17.70
C THR A 97 7.29 14.30 -17.51
N TYR A 98 7.02 13.78 -16.32
CA TYR A 98 5.78 13.07 -16.01
C TYR A 98 4.78 13.89 -15.17
N ASN A 99 5.05 15.18 -14.94
CA ASN A 99 4.23 16.07 -14.11
C ASN A 99 3.92 15.50 -12.70
N ILE A 100 4.94 14.89 -12.09
CA ILE A 100 4.90 14.39 -10.71
C ILE A 100 5.29 15.55 -9.79
N ARG A 101 4.53 15.75 -8.70
CA ARG A 101 4.69 16.85 -7.74
C ARG A 101 5.37 16.41 -6.46
#